data_AF-A0A350JMA6-F1
#
_entry.id   AF-A0A350JMA6-F1
#
_cell.length_a   1.000
_cell.length_b   1.000
_cell.length_c   1.000
_cell.angle_alpha   90.00
_cell.angle_beta   90.00
_cell.angle_gamma   90.00
#
_symmetry.space_group_name_H-M   'P 1'
#
loop_
_entity.id
_entity.type
_entity.pdbx_description
1 polymer ?
#
loop_
_entity_poly.entity_id
_entity_poly.type
_entity_poly.pdbx_seq_one_letter_code
_entity_poly.pdbx_strand_id
1 'polypeptide(L)'
;MFSLSSVAQTKGFIYQTGSVILDPNSDGYTSETTSGFAGDGHDVDEFEITMFPLPTLGTGEALGDISSGPNCGFTDLAVDTNGNATYFAFDSSNLIIRFRLGGYAPNAKGYSVLIDTDGKFGSQDTNSTDENPGFEVAIVLRSKSDVFIADIDGADDCSDVKET
;
A
#
# COMPACT_ATOMS: atom_id res chain seq x y z
N MET A 1 33.19 27.44 -3.55
CA MET A 1 32.58 26.18 -3.99
C MET A 1 31.58 25.79 -2.91
N PHE A 2 30.30 26.11 -3.09
CA PHE A 2 29.25 25.75 -2.13
C PHE A 2 28.63 24.44 -2.60
N SER A 3 28.89 23.36 -1.87
CA SER A 3 28.10 22.13 -2.00
C SER A 3 26.82 22.34 -1.20
N LEU A 4 25.70 22.55 -1.89
CA LEU A 4 24.37 22.42 -1.28
C LEU A 4 24.12 20.92 -1.11
N SER A 5 24.47 20.37 0.04
CA SER A 5 23.97 19.07 0.46
C SER A 5 22.47 19.21 0.70
N SER A 6 21.65 18.80 -0.26
CA SER A 6 20.22 18.59 -0.04
C SER A 6 20.10 17.42 0.94
N VAL A 7 19.62 17.68 2.15
CA VAL A 7 19.23 16.60 3.06
C VAL A 7 17.94 16.04 2.48
N ALA A 8 18.01 14.83 1.91
CA ALA A 8 16.80 14.07 1.61
C ALA A 8 16.06 13.78 2.93
N GLN A 9 14.76 13.54 2.87
CA GLN A 9 13.97 13.15 4.05
C GLN A 9 14.62 11.94 4.73
N THR A 10 14.75 11.97 6.06
CA THR A 10 15.14 10.79 6.84
C THR A 10 14.14 9.69 6.57
N LYS A 11 14.60 8.52 6.10
CA LYS A 11 13.72 7.38 5.83
C LYS A 11 12.93 7.04 7.10
N GLY A 12 11.67 6.65 6.96
CA GLY A 12 10.82 6.33 8.11
C GLY A 12 10.22 7.53 8.86
N PHE A 13 10.66 8.77 8.60
CA PHE A 13 10.05 9.96 9.22
C PHE A 13 8.61 10.20 8.75
N ILE A 14 7.69 10.42 9.68
CA ILE A 14 6.28 10.74 9.41
C ILE A 14 6.16 12.23 9.03
N TYR A 15 6.07 12.50 7.72
CA TYR A 15 5.97 13.87 7.20
C TYR A 15 4.52 14.39 7.10
N GLN A 16 3.53 13.50 7.10
CA GLN A 16 2.12 13.84 7.21
C GLN A 16 1.59 13.17 8.46
N THR A 17 1.18 13.98 9.44
CA THR A 17 0.60 13.50 10.70
C THR A 17 -0.54 12.55 10.40
N GLY A 18 -0.33 11.27 10.72
CA GLY A 18 -1.28 10.19 10.55
C GLY A 18 -1.95 9.81 11.86
N SER A 19 -2.64 8.67 11.84
CA SER A 19 -3.16 8.06 13.06
C SER A 19 -2.02 7.64 13.98
N VAL A 20 -2.20 7.80 15.29
CA VAL A 20 -1.29 7.28 16.33
C VAL A 20 -1.05 5.77 16.23
N ILE A 21 -1.95 5.05 15.54
CA ILE A 21 -1.82 3.62 15.26
C ILE A 21 -0.55 3.33 14.44
N LEU A 22 -0.11 4.27 13.59
CA LEU A 22 1.06 4.09 12.71
C LEU A 22 2.39 4.50 13.37
N ASP A 23 2.34 5.03 14.58
CA ASP A 23 3.49 5.46 15.41
C ASP A 23 3.27 4.99 16.88
N PRO A 24 3.33 3.67 17.15
CA PRO A 24 3.10 3.13 18.49
C PRO A 24 4.02 3.69 19.58
N ASN A 25 5.26 4.06 19.24
CA ASN A 25 6.23 4.58 20.20
C ASN A 25 6.14 6.12 20.38
N SER A 26 5.38 6.81 19.51
CA SER A 26 5.14 8.25 19.48
C SER A 26 6.41 9.11 19.29
N ASP A 27 7.37 8.63 18.52
CA ASP A 27 8.62 9.33 18.22
C ASP A 27 8.62 10.08 16.87
N GLY A 28 7.53 9.94 16.10
CA GLY A 28 7.36 10.56 14.79
C GLY A 28 7.97 9.76 13.64
N TYR A 29 8.32 8.50 13.86
CA TYR A 29 8.81 7.58 12.84
C TYR A 29 7.91 6.36 12.71
N THR A 30 8.03 5.69 11.56
CA THR A 30 7.43 4.36 11.33
C THR A 30 8.45 3.24 11.43
N SER A 31 9.68 3.58 11.82
CA SER A 31 10.83 2.72 11.99
C SER A 31 11.12 2.56 13.48
N GLU A 32 11.62 1.40 13.92
CA GLU A 32 11.90 1.09 15.34
C GLU A 32 12.72 2.14 16.10
N THR A 33 13.48 2.97 15.38
CA THR A 33 14.22 4.08 15.96
C THR A 33 14.08 5.37 15.16
N THR A 34 14.32 6.49 15.83
CA THR A 34 14.47 7.83 15.21
C THR A 34 15.65 7.98 14.23
N SER A 35 16.48 6.94 14.03
CA SER A 35 17.50 6.93 12.99
C SER A 35 16.91 6.69 11.59
N GLY A 36 15.65 6.24 11.51
CA GLY A 36 15.02 5.85 10.26
C GLY A 36 15.36 4.43 9.83
N PHE A 37 14.91 4.06 8.61
CA PHE A 37 15.28 2.80 7.96
C PHE A 37 16.73 2.81 7.45
N ALA A 38 17.39 1.66 7.52
CA ALA A 38 18.71 1.44 6.99
C ALA A 38 18.81 1.66 5.47
N GLY A 39 20.05 1.80 5.02
CA GLY A 39 20.39 1.94 3.59
C GLY A 39 20.56 0.61 2.87
N ASP A 40 20.24 -0.52 3.49
CA ASP A 40 20.53 -1.87 2.99
C ASP A 40 19.42 -2.47 2.11
N GLY A 41 18.25 -1.81 2.05
CA GLY A 41 17.12 -2.18 1.21
C GLY A 41 16.18 -3.19 1.84
N HIS A 42 16.44 -3.62 3.07
CA HIS A 42 15.54 -4.49 3.83
C HIS A 42 14.96 -3.70 5.00
N ASP A 43 13.89 -2.94 4.77
CA ASP A 43 13.33 -2.09 5.82
C ASP A 43 12.40 -2.87 6.79
N VAL A 44 12.05 -4.12 6.45
CA VAL A 44 10.93 -4.88 7.08
C VAL A 44 11.22 -5.25 8.53
N ASP A 45 12.47 -5.58 8.84
CA ASP A 45 12.95 -5.89 10.19
C ASP A 45 13.12 -4.64 11.06
N GLU A 46 12.97 -3.45 10.49
CA GLU A 46 13.05 -2.17 11.17
C GLU A 46 11.67 -1.50 11.32
N PHE A 47 10.56 -2.20 10.97
CA PHE A 47 9.21 -1.67 11.14
C PHE A 47 8.79 -1.69 12.62
N GLU A 48 8.24 -0.59 13.14
CA GLU A 48 7.66 -0.58 14.49
C GLU A 48 6.51 -1.58 14.69
N ILE A 49 5.80 -1.85 13.60
CA ILE A 49 4.70 -2.81 13.55
C ILE A 49 5.20 -3.98 12.70
N THR A 50 5.20 -5.19 13.26
CA THR A 50 5.49 -6.39 12.47
C THR A 50 4.45 -6.54 11.37
N MET A 51 4.90 -6.52 10.11
CA MET A 51 4.04 -6.66 8.93
C MET A 51 4.47 -7.85 8.07
N PHE A 52 3.53 -8.38 7.30
CA PHE A 52 3.74 -9.50 6.40
C PHE A 52 3.54 -9.04 4.95
N PRO A 53 4.35 -9.53 3.99
CA PRO A 53 4.19 -9.16 2.59
C PRO A 53 2.85 -9.65 2.04
N LEU A 54 2.18 -8.81 1.25
CA LEU A 54 1.01 -9.25 0.47
C LEU A 54 1.48 -10.06 -0.74
N PRO A 55 0.75 -11.12 -1.14
CA PRO A 55 1.08 -11.88 -2.34
C PRO A 55 1.12 -10.97 -3.57
N THR A 56 2.21 -11.07 -4.33
CA THR A 56 2.33 -10.37 -5.61
C THR A 56 2.03 -11.33 -6.74
N LEU A 57 1.12 -10.96 -7.63
CA LEU A 57 0.74 -11.78 -8.79
C LEU A 57 1.63 -11.45 -10.00
N GLY A 58 1.91 -12.47 -10.82
CA GLY A 58 2.69 -12.30 -12.05
C GLY A 58 4.19 -12.07 -11.80
N THR A 59 4.82 -11.20 -12.59
CA THR A 59 6.26 -10.92 -12.52
C THR A 59 6.65 -9.92 -11.44
N GLY A 60 5.70 -9.45 -10.62
CA GLY A 60 5.96 -8.43 -9.62
C GLY A 60 5.70 -7.01 -10.12
N GLU A 61 5.97 -6.03 -9.25
CA GLU A 61 6.12 -4.64 -9.65
C GLU A 61 7.41 -4.47 -10.47
N ALA A 62 7.33 -3.70 -11.56
CA ALA A 62 8.47 -3.40 -12.41
C ALA A 62 8.91 -1.96 -12.18
N LEU A 63 9.99 -1.77 -11.43
CA LEU A 63 10.57 -0.46 -11.15
C LEU A 63 10.75 0.37 -12.43
N GLY A 64 10.18 1.58 -12.43
CA GLY A 64 10.36 2.55 -13.51
C GLY A 64 9.52 2.30 -14.77
N ASP A 65 8.45 1.49 -14.67
CA ASP A 65 7.50 1.22 -15.77
C ASP A 65 6.36 2.25 -15.88
N ILE A 66 6.59 3.45 -15.35
CA ILE A 66 5.53 4.41 -15.07
C ILE A 66 4.92 4.98 -16.36
N SER A 67 3.60 4.84 -16.55
CA SER A 67 2.92 5.18 -17.81
C SER A 67 1.93 6.36 -17.74
N SER A 68 1.57 6.88 -16.57
CA SER A 68 0.52 7.91 -16.46
C SER A 68 0.90 9.15 -15.62
N GLY A 69 0.62 10.34 -16.18
CA GLY A 69 0.87 11.66 -15.60
C GLY A 69 1.42 12.68 -16.62
N PRO A 70 1.44 14.00 -16.34
CA PRO A 70 2.03 15.00 -17.24
C PRO A 70 3.51 14.78 -17.58
N ASN A 71 4.16 13.81 -16.92
CA ASN A 71 5.48 13.26 -17.21
C ASN A 71 5.55 11.73 -16.92
N CYS A 72 4.43 10.98 -17.04
CA CYS A 72 4.37 9.52 -16.83
C CYS A 72 5.04 9.03 -15.52
N GLY A 73 4.49 9.31 -14.32
CA GLY A 73 5.32 9.19 -13.10
C GLY A 73 4.65 9.31 -11.74
N PHE A 74 3.66 8.48 -11.36
CA PHE A 74 2.95 8.70 -10.09
C PHE A 74 2.80 7.49 -9.14
N THR A 75 2.71 6.25 -9.62
CA THR A 75 2.57 5.08 -8.73
C THR A 75 3.60 4.03 -9.12
N ASP A 76 4.84 4.24 -8.71
CA ASP A 76 5.93 3.26 -8.74
C ASP A 76 6.04 2.71 -7.32
N LEU A 77 5.98 1.39 -7.13
CA LEU A 77 6.02 0.79 -5.80
C LEU A 77 7.40 0.20 -5.54
N ALA A 78 8.24 0.89 -4.77
CA ALA A 78 9.58 0.40 -4.48
C ALA A 78 9.55 -1.00 -3.82
N VAL A 79 10.13 -1.98 -4.50
CA VAL A 79 10.34 -3.34 -3.98
C VAL A 79 11.49 -3.40 -2.98
N ASP A 80 11.38 -4.27 -1.98
CA ASP A 80 12.45 -4.54 -1.01
C ASP A 80 13.47 -5.52 -1.61
N THR A 81 14.51 -5.86 -0.85
CA THR A 81 15.50 -6.88 -1.24
C THR A 81 14.89 -8.25 -1.58
N ASN A 82 13.67 -8.52 -1.13
CA ASN A 82 12.93 -9.75 -1.36
C ASN A 82 11.86 -9.61 -2.47
N GLY A 83 11.77 -8.45 -3.15
CA GLY A 83 10.83 -8.20 -4.24
C GLY A 83 9.43 -7.75 -3.79
N ASN A 84 9.22 -7.44 -2.51
CA ASN A 84 7.90 -7.03 -2.00
C ASN A 84 7.78 -5.51 -1.93
N ALA A 85 6.65 -4.96 -2.34
CA ALA A 85 6.36 -3.53 -2.23
C ALA A 85 5.15 -3.19 -1.35
N THR A 86 4.41 -4.21 -0.92
CA THR A 86 3.18 -4.06 -0.13
C THR A 86 3.14 -5.03 1.03
N TYR A 87 2.68 -4.55 2.18
CA TYR A 87 2.62 -5.31 3.42
C TYR A 87 1.30 -5.07 4.14
N PHE A 88 0.92 -6.01 5.01
CA PHE A 88 -0.24 -5.88 5.86
C PHE A 88 0.06 -6.31 7.31
N ALA A 89 -0.70 -5.77 8.24
CA ALA A 89 -0.76 -6.22 9.62
C ALA A 89 -2.20 -6.14 10.12
N PHE A 90 -2.53 -7.01 11.08
CA PHE A 90 -3.78 -6.95 11.80
C PHE A 90 -3.49 -6.99 13.30
N ASP A 91 -3.77 -5.89 13.99
CA ASP A 91 -3.47 -5.72 15.42
C ASP A 91 -4.64 -6.11 16.35
N SER A 92 -5.59 -6.90 15.85
CA SER A 92 -6.90 -7.25 16.43
C SER A 92 -8.01 -6.19 16.35
N SER A 93 -7.68 -4.93 16.02
CA SER A 93 -8.68 -3.86 15.83
C SER A 93 -8.55 -3.13 14.50
N ASN A 94 -7.33 -3.06 13.97
CA ASN A 94 -6.98 -2.30 12.78
C ASN A 94 -6.36 -3.24 11.75
N LEU A 95 -6.88 -3.19 10.53
CA LEU A 95 -6.20 -3.70 9.35
C LEU A 95 -5.31 -2.58 8.80
N ILE A 96 -4.00 -2.79 8.88
CA ILE A 96 -2.99 -1.83 8.43
C ILE A 96 -2.42 -2.34 7.12
N ILE A 97 -2.39 -1.48 6.11
CA ILE A 97 -1.86 -1.79 4.79
C ILE A 97 -0.80 -0.75 4.45
N ARG A 98 0.40 -1.21 4.12
CA ARG A 98 1.55 -0.38 3.79
C ARG A 98 1.93 -0.56 2.32
N PHE A 99 2.02 0.55 1.61
CA PHE A 99 2.56 0.63 0.25
C PHE A 99 3.92 1.33 0.30
N ARG A 100 4.97 0.69 -0.23
CA ARG A 100 6.28 1.33 -0.43
C ARG A 100 6.24 2.09 -1.75
N LEU A 101 6.49 3.39 -1.72
CA LEU A 101 6.48 4.24 -2.92
C LEU A 101 7.91 4.52 -3.36
N GLY A 102 8.20 4.35 -4.67
CA GLY A 102 9.49 4.72 -5.27
C GLY A 102 9.73 6.23 -5.28
N GLY A 103 8.68 7.03 -5.11
CA GLY A 103 8.76 8.46 -4.90
C GLY A 103 7.45 9.03 -4.37
N TYR A 104 7.56 10.03 -3.50
CA TYR A 104 6.39 10.79 -3.07
C TYR A 104 6.09 11.90 -4.07
N ALA A 105 4.84 11.93 -4.54
CA ALA A 105 4.31 13.04 -5.33
C ALA A 105 3.02 13.57 -4.68
N PRO A 106 2.88 14.90 -4.48
CA PRO A 106 1.78 15.46 -3.69
C PRO A 106 0.43 15.45 -4.40
N ASN A 107 0.30 14.89 -5.60
CA ASN A 107 -1.01 14.71 -6.25
C ASN A 107 -1.78 13.54 -5.63
N ALA A 108 -3.11 13.59 -5.72
CA ALA A 108 -3.98 12.51 -5.26
C ALA A 108 -3.67 11.20 -6.02
N LYS A 109 -3.78 10.08 -5.31
CA LYS A 109 -3.61 8.69 -5.74
C LYS A 109 -4.80 7.87 -5.27
N GLY A 110 -5.13 6.83 -6.04
CA GLY A 110 -6.05 5.77 -5.65
C GLY A 110 -5.25 4.49 -5.38
N TYR A 111 -5.52 3.81 -4.27
CA TYR A 111 -5.07 2.43 -4.02
C TYR A 111 -6.27 1.58 -3.67
N SER A 112 -6.32 0.36 -4.20
CA SER A 112 -7.38 -0.60 -3.91
C SER A 112 -6.76 -1.90 -3.42
N VAL A 113 -7.35 -2.48 -2.38
CA VAL A 113 -7.02 -3.82 -1.88
C VAL A 113 -8.27 -4.67 -1.93
N LEU A 114 -8.18 -5.80 -2.64
CA LEU A 114 -9.26 -6.74 -2.81
C LEU A 114 -9.08 -7.88 -1.79
N ILE A 115 -10.18 -8.27 -1.14
CA ILE A 115 -10.19 -9.29 -0.09
C ILE A 115 -11.17 -10.38 -0.50
N ASP A 116 -10.63 -11.58 -0.60
CA ASP A 116 -11.36 -12.84 -0.62
C ASP A 116 -11.57 -13.25 0.85
N THR A 117 -12.84 -13.39 1.24
CA THR A 117 -13.27 -13.65 2.62
C THR A 117 -13.67 -15.11 2.84
N ASP A 118 -13.94 -15.86 1.78
CA ASP A 118 -14.49 -17.21 1.87
C ASP A 118 -13.55 -18.29 1.28
N GLY A 119 -12.45 -17.87 0.68
CA GLY A 119 -11.39 -18.72 0.12
C GLY A 119 -11.75 -19.33 -1.23
N LYS A 120 -12.82 -18.87 -1.88
CA LYS A 120 -13.27 -19.39 -3.17
C LYS A 120 -12.88 -18.42 -4.29
N PHE A 121 -12.51 -19.01 -5.43
CA PHE A 121 -12.04 -18.24 -6.58
C PHE A 121 -12.34 -18.98 -7.88
N GLY A 122 -12.62 -18.24 -8.94
CA GLY A 122 -13.04 -18.73 -10.24
C GLY A 122 -14.26 -19.64 -10.11
N SER A 123 -14.22 -20.80 -10.77
CA SER A 123 -15.35 -21.75 -10.79
C SER A 123 -15.75 -22.33 -9.42
N GLN A 124 -14.95 -22.13 -8.37
CA GLN A 124 -15.30 -22.57 -7.02
C GLN A 124 -16.19 -21.57 -6.30
N ASP A 125 -16.15 -20.30 -6.72
CA ASP A 125 -17.02 -19.26 -6.23
C ASP A 125 -18.24 -19.13 -7.14
N THR A 126 -19.44 -19.15 -6.55
CA THR A 126 -20.70 -19.01 -7.28
C THR A 126 -20.95 -17.59 -7.76
N ASN A 127 -20.28 -16.61 -7.15
CA ASN A 127 -20.40 -15.19 -7.49
C ASN A 127 -19.21 -14.71 -8.33
N SER A 128 -18.36 -15.62 -8.79
CA SER A 128 -17.29 -15.30 -9.72
C SER A 128 -17.84 -14.85 -11.07
N THR A 129 -17.30 -13.76 -11.59
CA THR A 129 -17.58 -13.16 -12.90
C THR A 129 -16.30 -13.08 -13.74
N ASP A 130 -16.43 -12.64 -15.01
CA ASP A 130 -15.25 -12.44 -15.87
C ASP A 130 -14.40 -11.24 -15.37
N GLU A 131 -15.03 -10.26 -14.71
CA GLU A 131 -14.40 -9.05 -14.15
C GLU A 131 -13.94 -9.21 -12.70
N ASN A 132 -14.69 -9.94 -11.88
CA ASN A 132 -14.38 -10.24 -10.49
C ASN A 132 -14.27 -11.76 -10.28
N PRO A 133 -13.04 -12.30 -10.22
CA PRO A 133 -12.83 -13.74 -10.12
C PRO A 133 -13.18 -14.34 -8.74
N GLY A 134 -13.58 -13.56 -7.74
CA GLY A 134 -14.00 -14.08 -6.42
C GLY A 134 -13.44 -13.27 -5.25
N PHE A 135 -13.56 -11.95 -5.33
CA PHE A 135 -13.32 -11.06 -4.20
C PHE A 135 -14.64 -10.48 -3.72
N GLU A 136 -14.89 -10.43 -2.41
CA GLU A 136 -16.16 -9.89 -1.88
C GLU A 136 -16.02 -8.43 -1.46
N VAL A 137 -14.81 -8.01 -1.07
CA VAL A 137 -14.59 -6.70 -0.47
C VAL A 137 -13.44 -5.96 -1.15
N ALA A 138 -13.65 -4.68 -1.45
CA ALA A 138 -12.62 -3.74 -1.84
C ALA A 138 -12.42 -2.65 -0.79
N ILE A 139 -11.19 -2.50 -0.29
CA ILE A 139 -10.78 -1.34 0.50
C ILE A 139 -10.13 -0.35 -0.46
N VAL A 140 -10.72 0.85 -0.58
CA VAL A 140 -10.25 1.87 -1.51
C VAL A 140 -9.78 3.10 -0.76
N LEU A 141 -8.52 3.45 -0.96
CA LEU A 141 -7.92 4.69 -0.49
C LEU A 141 -7.85 5.70 -1.63
N ARG A 142 -8.61 6.79 -1.53
CA ARG A 142 -8.47 7.98 -2.37
C ARG A 142 -7.68 9.01 -1.57
N SER A 143 -6.36 9.05 -1.73
CA SER A 143 -5.51 9.94 -0.93
C SER A 143 -5.96 11.40 -1.07
N LYS A 144 -6.03 12.14 0.05
CA LYS A 144 -6.57 13.52 0.14
C LYS A 144 -8.09 13.64 -0.03
N SER A 145 -8.80 12.53 -0.09
CA SER A 145 -10.26 12.48 -0.08
C SER A 145 -10.70 11.66 1.12
N ASP A 146 -10.68 10.34 0.99
CA ASP A 146 -11.31 9.40 1.91
C ASP A 146 -10.76 7.99 1.74
N VAL A 147 -11.12 7.14 2.71
CA VAL A 147 -10.99 5.70 2.65
C VAL A 147 -12.39 5.12 2.83
N PHE A 148 -12.78 4.18 1.98
CA PHE A 148 -14.07 3.51 2.06
C PHE A 148 -13.94 2.03 1.76
N ILE A 149 -14.93 1.28 2.23
CA ILE A 149 -15.08 -0.15 1.98
C ILE A 149 -16.22 -0.30 0.96
N ALA A 150 -16.03 -1.16 -0.02
CA ALA A 150 -17.07 -1.49 -0.97
C ALA A 150 -17.32 -3.00 -1.02
N ASP A 151 -18.60 -3.35 -1.08
CA ASP A 151 -19.08 -4.66 -1.48
C ASP A 151 -18.96 -4.77 -3.00
N ILE A 152 -18.19 -5.77 -3.44
CA ILE A 152 -17.92 -6.07 -4.84
C ILE A 152 -18.30 -7.53 -5.19
N ASP A 153 -18.96 -8.23 -4.28
CA ASP A 153 -19.36 -9.63 -4.47
C ASP A 153 -20.31 -9.76 -5.69
N GLY A 154 -19.91 -10.57 -6.67
CA GLY A 154 -20.66 -10.75 -7.91
C GLY A 154 -20.72 -9.52 -8.83
N ALA A 155 -19.85 -8.53 -8.65
CA ALA A 155 -19.80 -7.36 -9.53
C ALA A 155 -19.34 -7.75 -10.96
N ASP A 156 -20.16 -7.45 -11.95
CA ASP A 156 -19.83 -7.57 -13.38
C ASP A 156 -19.29 -6.24 -13.94
N ASP A 157 -19.64 -5.12 -13.31
CA ASP A 157 -19.08 -3.81 -13.66
C ASP A 157 -18.99 -2.83 -12.48
N CYS A 158 -18.50 -1.61 -12.76
CA CYS A 158 -18.33 -0.57 -11.74
C CYS A 158 -19.63 -0.07 -11.12
N SER A 159 -20.78 -0.30 -11.75
CA SER A 159 -22.10 0.12 -11.25
C SER A 159 -22.67 -0.83 -10.20
N ASP A 160 -22.16 -2.07 -10.14
CA ASP A 160 -22.54 -3.06 -9.13
C ASP A 160 -21.85 -2.84 -7.78
N VAL A 161 -20.75 -2.08 -7.78
CA VAL A 161 -19.94 -1.75 -6.59
C VAL A 161 -20.75 -0.87 -5.63
N LYS A 162 -20.90 -1.34 -4.38
CA LYS A 162 -21.66 -0.62 -3.35
C LYS A 162 -20.73 -0.20 -2.21
N GLU A 163 -20.61 1.11 -2.00
CA GLU A 163 -19.94 1.64 -0.81
C GLU A 163 -20.76 1.25 0.44
N THR A 164 -20.08 0.70 1.45
CA THR A 164 -20.65 0.22 2.73
C THR A 164 -20.23 1.06 3.91
#